data_AF-A0A163LUV0-F1
#
_entry.id   AF-A0A163LUV0-F1
#
_cell.length_a   1.000
_cell.length_b   1.000
_cell.length_c   1.000
_cell.angle_alpha   90.00
_cell.angle_beta   90.00
_cell.angle_gamma   90.00
#
_symmetry.space_group_name_H-M   'P 1'
#
loop_
_entity.id
_entity.type
_entity.pdbx_description
1 polymer ?
#
loop_
_entity_poly.entity_id
_entity_poly.type
_entity_poly.pdbx_seq_one_letter_code
_entity_poly.pdbx_strand_id
1 'polypeptide(L)'
;MSLCLSDRYASYLGHLQYRLHRSPNTKLVMDLLQVQEELNIVISITEQQIELVSSLQNILKPERKKDQSRASTRPYPHASVTTIPPADVSAYRQLSFSTHLSDPSAQLLDNLQREYADLVALRDNSNTLIDRTIQLVNMRLEDHGKAILVFTIVTIILLPLSFISSFFGMNFSDIRDMESTQRLFWLIAGCFKVSTVGLSLFFAFYGGATTE
;
A
#
# COMPACT_ATOMS: atom_id res chain seq x y z
N MET A 1 0.95 -1.40 -29.03
CA MET A 1 -0.01 -0.61 -28.24
C MET A 1 0.55 -0.56 -26.83
N SER A 2 1.33 0.47 -26.47
CA SER A 2 1.89 0.57 -25.12
C SER A 2 0.74 0.90 -24.17
N LEU A 3 0.31 -0.08 -23.36
CA LEU A 3 -0.62 0.20 -22.27
C LEU A 3 -0.01 1.31 -21.40
N CYS A 4 -0.83 2.31 -21.07
CA CYS A 4 -0.46 3.39 -20.17
C CYS A 4 0.04 2.79 -18.85
N LEU A 5 1.05 3.39 -18.24
CA LEU A 5 1.73 2.82 -17.07
C LEU A 5 0.71 2.56 -15.94
N SER A 6 -0.22 3.50 -15.76
CA SER A 6 -1.37 3.40 -14.87
C SER A 6 -2.21 2.12 -15.07
N ASP A 7 -2.51 1.74 -16.31
CA ASP A 7 -3.32 0.55 -16.63
C ASP A 7 -2.60 -0.76 -16.25
N ARG A 8 -1.27 -0.79 -16.42
CA ARG A 8 -0.46 -1.94 -16.00
C ARG A 8 -0.44 -2.10 -14.48
N TYR A 9 -0.26 -1.00 -13.75
CA TYR A 9 -0.30 -1.03 -12.29
C TYR A 9 -1.71 -1.33 -11.77
N ALA A 10 -2.76 -0.82 -12.42
CA ALA A 10 -4.15 -1.12 -12.08
C ALA A 10 -4.47 -2.61 -12.25
N SER A 11 -4.03 -3.22 -13.35
CA SER A 11 -4.18 -4.65 -13.59
C SER A 11 -3.43 -5.50 -12.56
N TYR A 12 -2.19 -5.10 -12.24
CA TYR A 12 -1.38 -5.80 -11.23
C TYR A 12 -1.99 -5.70 -9.83
N LEU A 13 -2.43 -4.50 -9.42
CA LEU A 13 -3.09 -4.28 -8.14
C LEU A 13 -4.41 -5.05 -8.07
N GLY A 14 -5.19 -5.09 -9.15
CA GLY A 14 -6.43 -5.88 -9.22
C GLY A 14 -6.18 -7.38 -9.06
N HIS A 15 -5.12 -7.91 -9.67
CA HIS A 15 -4.73 -9.31 -9.48
C HIS A 15 -4.26 -9.57 -8.04
N LEU A 16 -3.50 -8.64 -7.46
CA LEU A 16 -3.02 -8.74 -6.07
C LEU A 16 -4.19 -8.66 -5.08
N GLN A 17 -5.17 -7.78 -5.34
CA GLN A 17 -6.42 -7.66 -4.59
C GLN A 17 -7.22 -8.96 -4.62
N TYR A 18 -7.33 -9.60 -5.78
CA TYR A 18 -8.03 -10.87 -5.91
C TYR A 18 -7.33 -11.98 -5.08
N ARG A 19 -6.01 -12.06 -5.17
CA ARG A 19 -5.22 -13.03 -4.39
C ARG A 19 -5.32 -12.77 -2.89
N LEU A 20 -5.32 -11.50 -2.50
CA LEU A 20 -5.49 -11.07 -1.12
C LEU A 20 -6.84 -11.52 -0.55
N HIS A 21 -7.92 -11.30 -1.30
CA HIS A 21 -9.28 -11.65 -0.86
C HIS A 21 -9.44 -13.16 -0.62
N ARG A 22 -8.72 -13.97 -1.40
CA ARG A 22 -8.76 -15.44 -1.28
C ARG A 22 -7.89 -15.97 -0.14
N SER A 23 -6.75 -15.32 0.13
CA SER A 23 -5.84 -15.76 1.19
C SER A 23 -4.95 -14.61 1.68
N PRO A 24 -5.31 -13.91 2.78
CA PRO A 24 -4.42 -12.96 3.42
C PRO A 24 -3.17 -13.67 3.93
N ASN A 25 -2.00 -13.20 3.52
CA ASN A 25 -0.70 -13.76 3.88
C ASN A 25 0.30 -12.63 4.08
N THR A 26 1.26 -12.82 4.99
CA THR A 26 2.36 -11.87 5.24
C THR A 26 3.18 -11.59 3.98
N LYS A 27 3.40 -12.60 3.14
CA LYS A 27 4.10 -12.43 1.85
C LYS A 27 3.36 -11.47 0.90
N LEU A 28 2.03 -11.59 0.85
CA LEU A 28 1.19 -10.71 0.03
C LEU A 28 1.21 -9.27 0.54
N VAL A 29 1.30 -9.04 1.86
CA VAL A 29 1.50 -7.70 2.43
C VAL A 29 2.81 -7.09 1.95
N MET A 30 3.89 -7.87 1.97
CA MET A 30 5.21 -7.42 1.52
C MET A 30 5.21 -7.07 0.03
N ASP A 31 4.60 -7.91 -0.81
CA ASP A 31 4.45 -7.63 -2.24
C ASP A 31 3.64 -6.34 -2.47
N LEU A 32 2.62 -6.09 -1.65
CA LEU A 32 1.78 -4.89 -1.72
C LEU A 32 2.55 -3.63 -1.29
N LEU A 33 3.30 -3.72 -0.18
CA LEU A 33 4.20 -2.65 0.29
C LEU A 33 5.26 -2.31 -0.76
N GLN A 34 5.81 -3.32 -1.44
CA GLN A 34 6.74 -3.09 -2.53
C GLN A 34 6.07 -2.32 -3.68
N VAL A 35 4.88 -2.75 -4.12
CA VAL A 35 4.13 -2.02 -5.18
C VAL A 35 3.81 -0.59 -4.76
N GLN A 36 3.48 -0.36 -3.49
CA GLN A 36 3.25 0.97 -2.95
C GLN A 36 4.50 1.86 -3.07
N GLU A 37 5.68 1.34 -2.69
CA GLU A 37 6.94 2.08 -2.82
C GLU A 37 7.26 2.40 -4.27
N GLU A 38 7.09 1.43 -5.17
CA GLU A 38 7.26 1.63 -6.62
C GLU A 38 6.29 2.71 -7.16
N LEU A 39 5.01 2.68 -6.74
CA LEU A 39 4.04 3.72 -7.11
C LEU A 39 4.47 5.09 -6.59
N ASN A 40 4.98 5.17 -5.36
CA ASN A 40 5.44 6.42 -4.77
C ASN A 40 6.61 7.03 -5.55
N ILE A 41 7.56 6.19 -5.97
CA ILE A 41 8.68 6.60 -6.84
C ILE A 41 8.16 7.10 -8.20
N VAL A 42 7.25 6.35 -8.82
CA VAL A 42 6.66 6.72 -10.12
C VAL A 42 5.91 8.05 -10.02
N ILE A 43 5.09 8.24 -8.98
CA ILE A 43 4.36 9.48 -8.73
C ILE A 43 5.34 10.66 -8.63
N SER A 44 6.42 10.50 -7.86
CA SER A 44 7.46 11.53 -7.72
C SER A 44 8.13 11.87 -9.06
N ILE A 45 8.43 10.86 -9.89
CA ILE A 45 9.01 11.07 -11.22
C ILE A 45 8.00 11.78 -12.13
N THR A 46 6.72 11.39 -12.12
CA THR A 46 5.70 12.04 -12.95
C THR A 46 5.46 13.49 -12.52
N GLU A 47 5.53 13.80 -11.23
CA GLU A 47 5.47 15.17 -10.72
C GLU A 47 6.64 16.02 -11.24
N GLN A 48 7.86 15.49 -11.19
CA GLN A 48 9.04 16.17 -11.77
C GLN A 48 8.89 16.39 -13.28
N GLN A 49 8.35 15.41 -14.01
CA GLN A 49 8.10 15.54 -15.45
C GLN A 49 7.08 16.65 -15.75
N ILE A 50 6.00 16.74 -14.96
CA ILE A 50 5.00 17.80 -15.07
C ILE A 50 5.66 19.17 -14.82
N GLU A 51 6.49 19.31 -13.78
CA GLU A 51 7.19 20.56 -13.45
C GLU A 51 8.12 20.99 -14.58
N LEU A 52 8.92 20.07 -15.13
CA LEU A 52 9.83 20.35 -16.24
C LEU A 52 9.08 20.77 -17.51
N VAL A 53 8.01 20.07 -17.88
CA VAL A 53 7.21 20.39 -19.07
C VAL A 53 6.53 21.76 -18.89
N SER A 54 6.01 22.05 -17.70
CA SER A 54 5.40 23.36 -17.40
C SER A 54 6.43 24.50 -17.47
N SER A 55 7.65 24.27 -16.98
CA SER A 55 8.75 25.24 -17.03
C SER A 55 9.19 25.52 -18.47
N LEU A 56 9.33 24.48 -19.29
CA LEU A 56 9.62 24.63 -20.71
C LEU A 56 8.52 25.40 -21.44
N GLN A 57 7.25 25.14 -21.12
CA GLN A 57 6.12 25.87 -21.71
C GLN A 57 6.16 27.37 -21.33
N ASN A 58 6.55 27.69 -20.10
CA ASN A 58 6.69 29.08 -19.65
C ASN A 58 7.84 29.82 -20.36
N ILE A 59 8.96 29.15 -20.61
CA ILE A 59 10.10 29.72 -21.34
C ILE A 59 9.77 29.90 -22.84
N LEU A 60 9.03 28.95 -23.42
CA LEU A 60 8.73 28.95 -24.86
C LEU A 60 7.56 29.88 -25.23
N LYS A 61 6.70 30.28 -24.28
CA LYS A 61 5.67 31.30 -24.52
C LYS A 61 6.36 32.63 -24.85
N PRO A 62 6.31 33.12 -26.11
CA PRO A 62 6.92 34.39 -26.44
C PRO A 62 6.22 35.47 -25.60
N GLU A 63 7.00 36.20 -24.81
CA GLU A 63 6.61 37.46 -24.17
C GLU A 63 6.06 38.35 -25.29
N ARG A 64 4.72 38.32 -25.48
CA ARG A 64 4.04 39.20 -26.40
C ARG A 64 4.01 40.56 -25.71
N LYS A 65 5.18 41.22 -25.66
CA LYS A 65 5.28 42.63 -25.29
C LYS A 65 4.35 43.35 -26.22
N LYS A 66 3.24 43.76 -25.62
CA LYS A 66 2.23 44.61 -26.22
C LYS A 66 2.93 45.96 -26.36
N ASP A 67 3.71 46.13 -27.42
CA ASP A 67 4.20 47.44 -27.82
C ASP A 67 2.96 48.29 -28.07
N GLN A 68 2.56 49.02 -27.03
CA GLN A 68 1.67 50.17 -27.14
C GLN A 68 2.45 51.24 -27.90
N SER A 69 2.58 51.06 -29.21
CA SER A 69 2.88 52.15 -30.11
C SER A 69 1.68 53.09 -30.06
N ARG A 70 1.76 54.10 -29.18
CA ARG A 70 0.94 55.31 -29.27
C ARG A 70 1.26 55.93 -30.63
N ALA A 71 0.46 55.62 -31.63
CA ALA A 71 0.52 56.26 -32.93
C ALA A 71 0.18 57.74 -32.74
N SER A 72 1.22 58.56 -32.71
CA SER A 72 1.16 60.01 -32.75
C SER A 72 0.48 60.44 -34.05
N THR A 73 -0.71 61.03 -33.92
CA THR A 73 -1.40 61.69 -35.03
C THR A 73 -0.64 62.98 -35.38
N ARG A 74 0.14 62.97 -36.45
CA ARG A 74 0.57 64.18 -37.15
C ARG A 74 0.21 64.07 -38.63
N PRO A 75 -0.63 64.97 -39.17
CA PRO A 75 -0.85 65.06 -40.61
C PRO A 75 0.22 65.94 -41.25
N TYR A 76 0.85 65.45 -42.33
CA TYR A 76 1.56 66.31 -43.28
C TYR A 76 0.96 66.14 -44.69
N PRO A 77 0.94 67.21 -45.51
CA PRO A 77 0.26 67.20 -46.80
C PRO A 77 1.17 66.76 -47.95
N HIS A 78 0.48 66.24 -48.97
CA HIS A 78 0.79 66.00 -50.39
C HIS A 78 2.21 66.12 -50.97
N ALA A 79 2.49 65.11 -51.80
CA ALA A 79 3.67 64.79 -52.57
C ALA A 79 3.92 65.68 -53.80
N SER A 80 5.18 65.75 -54.21
CA SER A 80 5.59 65.31 -55.56
C SER A 80 7.12 65.19 -55.67
N VAL A 81 7.53 64.42 -56.68
CA VAL A 81 8.84 64.35 -57.36
C VAL A 81 9.58 63.02 -57.22
N THR A 82 9.68 62.41 -58.39
CA THR A 82 10.24 61.15 -58.86
C THR A 82 11.76 61.07 -58.73
N THR A 83 12.29 60.05 -58.02
CA THR A 83 13.62 59.46 -58.26
C THR A 83 13.65 58.01 -57.75
N ILE A 84 14.22 57.08 -58.53
CA ILE A 84 14.47 55.64 -58.23
C ILE A 84 16.00 55.46 -58.04
N PRO A 85 16.59 54.41 -57.41
CA PRO A 85 16.35 53.64 -56.18
C PRO A 85 17.60 53.73 -55.21
N PRO A 86 17.71 52.94 -54.11
CA PRO A 86 18.46 51.70 -54.25
C PRO A 86 17.84 50.49 -53.54
N ALA A 87 18.36 49.34 -53.93
CA ALA A 87 18.10 48.03 -53.39
C ALA A 87 18.32 47.93 -51.87
N ASP A 88 17.79 46.82 -51.34
CA ASP A 88 18.30 46.12 -50.17
C ASP A 88 17.76 46.56 -48.81
N VAL A 89 16.49 46.26 -48.55
CA VAL A 89 16.09 45.87 -47.18
C VAL A 89 15.21 44.65 -47.29
N SER A 90 15.89 43.51 -47.38
CA SER A 90 15.44 42.21 -46.91
C SER A 90 13.99 42.17 -46.39
N ALA A 91 13.10 41.70 -47.26
CA ALA A 91 11.94 40.94 -46.83
C ALA A 91 12.46 39.64 -46.17
N TYR A 92 13.07 39.75 -44.99
CA TYR A 92 13.05 38.69 -44.00
C TYR A 92 11.60 38.55 -43.59
N ARG A 93 10.86 37.90 -44.49
CA ARG A 93 9.64 37.17 -44.24
C ARG A 93 9.84 36.52 -42.89
N GLN A 94 9.16 37.09 -41.91
CA GLN A 94 9.01 36.54 -40.57
C GLN A 94 8.68 35.06 -40.76
N LEU A 95 9.69 34.23 -40.56
CA LEU A 95 9.59 32.79 -40.46
C LEU A 95 8.94 32.54 -39.11
N SER A 96 7.63 32.82 -39.06
CA SER A 96 6.73 32.57 -37.95
C SER A 96 6.49 31.06 -37.85
N PHE A 97 7.55 30.31 -37.54
CA PHE A 97 7.50 28.88 -37.27
C PHE A 97 7.17 28.57 -35.79
N SER A 98 6.82 29.57 -34.98
CA SER A 98 6.70 29.43 -33.52
C SER A 98 5.27 29.31 -32.97
N THR A 99 4.22 29.34 -33.79
CA THR A 99 2.82 29.32 -33.29
C THR A 99 2.17 27.93 -33.25
N HIS A 100 2.82 26.88 -33.76
CA HIS A 100 2.22 25.53 -33.87
C HIS A 100 2.69 24.54 -32.78
N LEU A 101 3.66 24.90 -31.93
CA LEU A 101 4.18 24.03 -30.85
C LEU A 101 3.49 24.21 -29.49
N SER A 102 2.68 25.27 -29.31
CA SER A 102 1.99 25.53 -28.04
C SER A 102 0.88 24.53 -27.75
N ASP A 103 0.26 23.97 -28.79
CA ASP A 103 -0.87 23.03 -28.68
C ASP A 103 -0.44 21.61 -28.25
N PRO A 104 0.59 20.97 -28.87
CA PRO A 104 1.00 19.62 -28.48
C PRO A 104 1.63 19.55 -27.07
N SER A 105 2.29 20.61 -26.61
CA SER A 105 2.87 20.66 -25.25
C SER A 105 1.81 20.79 -24.16
N ALA A 106 0.74 21.56 -24.41
CA ALA A 106 -0.39 21.66 -23.50
C ALA A 106 -1.18 20.33 -23.40
N GLN A 107 -1.37 19.63 -24.52
CA GLN A 107 -1.99 18.31 -24.53
C GLN A 107 -1.15 17.26 -23.78
N LEU A 108 0.18 17.31 -23.89
CA LEU A 108 1.06 16.39 -23.16
C LEU A 108 0.98 16.64 -21.65
N LEU A 109 1.00 17.91 -21.23
CA LEU A 109 0.85 18.30 -19.83
C LEU A 109 -0.47 17.77 -19.25
N ASP A 110 -1.59 17.96 -19.95
CA ASP A 110 -2.91 17.47 -19.52
C ASP A 110 -2.95 15.94 -19.39
N ASN A 111 -2.36 15.21 -20.34
CA ASN A 111 -2.25 13.76 -20.27
C ASN A 111 -1.39 13.28 -19.09
N LEU A 112 -0.23 13.92 -18.83
CA LEU A 112 0.60 13.60 -17.67
C LEU A 112 -0.10 13.92 -16.36
N GLN A 113 -0.83 15.04 -16.30
CA GLN A 113 -1.57 15.44 -15.11
C GLN A 113 -2.71 14.46 -14.80
N ARG A 114 -3.36 13.93 -15.85
CA ARG A 114 -4.35 12.86 -15.73
C ARG A 114 -3.73 11.54 -15.28
N GLU A 115 -2.60 11.15 -15.86
CA GLU A 115 -1.88 9.93 -15.46
C GLU A 115 -1.38 10.02 -14.00
N TYR A 116 -0.90 11.19 -13.57
CA TYR A 116 -0.56 11.46 -12.17
C TYR A 116 -1.76 11.28 -11.24
N ALA A 117 -2.93 11.85 -11.59
CA ALA A 117 -4.14 11.72 -10.78
C ALA A 117 -4.59 10.26 -10.66
N ASP A 118 -4.50 9.49 -11.76
CA ASP A 118 -4.84 8.06 -11.76
C ASP A 118 -3.86 7.24 -10.89
N LEU A 119 -2.55 7.55 -10.94
CA LEU A 119 -1.53 6.90 -10.12
C LEU A 119 -1.73 7.18 -8.62
N VAL A 120 -2.09 8.42 -8.26
CA VAL A 120 -2.40 8.79 -6.87
C VAL A 120 -3.63 8.02 -6.37
N ALA A 121 -4.70 7.96 -7.16
CA ALA A 121 -5.89 7.19 -6.82
C ALA A 121 -5.57 5.70 -6.63
N LEU A 122 -4.69 5.14 -7.47
CA LEU A 122 -4.25 3.76 -7.35
C LEU A 122 -3.41 3.51 -6.08
N ARG A 123 -2.54 4.46 -5.73
CA ARG A 123 -1.74 4.43 -4.49
C ARG A 123 -2.63 4.48 -3.25
N ASP A 124 -3.65 5.33 -3.25
CA ASP A 124 -4.58 5.42 -2.13
C ASP A 124 -5.43 4.16 -1.98
N ASN A 125 -5.88 3.58 -3.11
CA ASN A 125 -6.54 2.28 -3.09
C ASN A 125 -5.61 1.22 -2.47
N SER A 126 -4.37 1.14 -2.96
CA SER A 126 -3.32 0.25 -2.44
C SER A 126 -3.14 0.36 -0.91
N ASN A 127 -3.10 1.58 -0.36
CA ASN A 127 -3.04 1.80 1.10
C ASN A 127 -4.21 1.13 1.83
N THR A 128 -5.43 1.33 1.34
CA THR A 128 -6.60 0.69 1.97
C THR A 128 -6.57 -0.84 1.87
N LEU A 129 -5.95 -1.41 0.83
CA LEU A 129 -5.75 -2.85 0.74
C LEU A 129 -4.69 -3.33 1.75
N ILE A 130 -3.59 -2.60 1.93
CA ILE A 130 -2.54 -2.93 2.91
C ILE A 130 -3.16 -3.00 4.30
N ASP A 131 -3.86 -1.94 4.72
CA ASP A 131 -4.43 -1.86 6.07
C ASP A 131 -5.39 -3.03 6.35
N ARG A 132 -6.28 -3.32 5.40
CA ARG A 132 -7.19 -4.47 5.49
C ARG A 132 -6.42 -5.79 5.56
N THR A 133 -5.36 -5.94 4.78
CA THR A 133 -4.56 -7.17 4.80
C THR A 133 -3.87 -7.37 6.15
N ILE A 134 -3.25 -6.32 6.68
CA ILE A 134 -2.56 -6.37 7.97
C ILE A 134 -3.54 -6.78 9.06
N GLN A 135 -4.74 -6.19 9.08
CA GLN A 135 -5.80 -6.58 10.02
C GLN A 135 -6.19 -8.06 9.88
N LEU A 136 -6.41 -8.54 8.65
CA LEU A 136 -6.77 -9.94 8.40
C LEU A 136 -5.66 -10.91 8.81
N VAL A 137 -4.40 -10.57 8.56
CA VAL A 137 -3.24 -11.37 8.99
C VAL A 137 -3.17 -11.39 10.52
N ASN A 138 -3.33 -10.24 11.17
CA ASN A 138 -3.32 -10.15 12.63
C ASN A 138 -4.43 -10.98 13.26
N MET A 139 -5.66 -10.90 12.72
CA MET A 139 -6.78 -11.74 13.16
C MET A 139 -6.48 -13.24 13.04
N ARG A 140 -5.87 -13.69 11.93
CA ARG A 140 -5.47 -15.10 11.79
C ARG A 140 -4.38 -15.52 12.79
N LEU A 141 -3.42 -14.64 13.08
CA LEU A 141 -2.41 -14.91 14.11
C LEU A 141 -3.08 -15.05 15.48
N GLU A 142 -4.06 -14.21 15.78
CA GLU A 142 -4.84 -14.29 17.01
C GLU A 142 -5.62 -15.62 17.12
N ASP A 143 -6.26 -16.05 16.02
CA ASP A 143 -6.98 -17.34 15.95
C ASP A 143 -6.04 -18.54 16.17
N HIS A 144 -4.85 -18.51 15.57
CA HIS A 144 -3.83 -19.52 15.82
C HIS A 144 -3.34 -19.49 17.27
N GLY A 145 -3.22 -18.31 17.88
CA GLY A 145 -2.92 -18.15 19.30
C GLY A 145 -3.95 -18.86 20.19
N LYS A 146 -5.24 -18.73 19.88
CA LYS A 146 -6.32 -19.44 20.58
C LYS A 146 -6.20 -20.96 20.44
N ALA A 147 -5.92 -21.46 19.24
CA ALA A 147 -5.75 -22.90 19.02
C ALA A 147 -4.55 -23.48 19.81
N ILE A 148 -3.43 -22.74 19.85
CA ILE A 148 -2.24 -23.11 20.64
C ILE A 148 -2.59 -23.11 22.13
N LEU A 149 -3.31 -22.09 22.62
CA LEU A 149 -3.76 -22.00 24.02
C LEU A 149 -4.65 -23.19 24.40
N VAL A 150 -5.58 -23.60 23.54
CA VAL A 150 -6.40 -24.79 23.81
C VAL A 150 -5.53 -26.06 23.85
N PHE A 151 -4.58 -26.20 22.93
CA PHE A 151 -3.66 -27.33 22.92
C PHE A 151 -2.76 -27.38 24.17
N THR A 152 -2.26 -26.24 24.63
CA THR A 152 -1.45 -26.17 25.85
C THR A 152 -2.26 -26.47 27.09
N ILE A 153 -3.51 -25.99 27.19
CA ILE A 153 -4.43 -26.37 28.27
C ILE A 153 -4.61 -27.88 28.29
N VAL A 154 -5.00 -28.48 27.16
CA VAL A 154 -5.18 -29.95 27.05
C VAL A 154 -3.90 -30.70 27.44
N THR A 155 -2.73 -30.22 27.02
CA THR A 155 -1.44 -30.81 27.37
C THR A 155 -1.15 -30.72 28.88
N ILE A 156 -1.41 -29.57 29.50
CA ILE A 156 -1.25 -29.37 30.96
C ILE A 156 -2.15 -30.33 31.75
N ILE A 157 -3.32 -30.70 31.22
CA ILE A 157 -4.20 -31.72 31.83
C ILE A 157 -3.66 -33.14 31.59
N LEU A 158 -3.38 -33.48 30.33
CA LEU A 158 -3.12 -34.85 29.91
C LEU A 158 -1.72 -35.33 30.26
N LEU A 159 -0.70 -34.48 30.18
CA LEU A 159 0.69 -34.88 30.43
C LEU A 159 0.90 -35.40 31.86
N PRO A 160 0.49 -34.69 32.92
CA PRO A 160 0.63 -35.20 34.28
C PRO A 160 -0.33 -36.36 34.60
N LEU A 161 -1.54 -36.40 34.02
CA LEU A 161 -2.41 -37.59 34.12
C LEU A 161 -1.77 -38.82 33.47
N SER A 162 -1.13 -38.64 32.32
CA SER A 162 -0.40 -39.70 31.62
C SER A 162 0.81 -40.17 32.43
N PHE A 163 1.52 -39.24 33.08
CA PHE A 163 2.60 -39.58 34.01
C PHE A 163 2.10 -40.41 35.19
N ILE A 164 0.99 -40.01 35.83
CA ILE A 164 0.39 -40.76 36.94
C ILE A 164 -0.03 -42.15 36.46
N SER A 165 -0.74 -42.24 35.33
CA SER A 165 -1.12 -43.54 34.76
C SER A 165 0.09 -44.42 34.43
N SER A 166 1.18 -43.84 33.91
CA SER A 166 2.41 -44.55 33.60
C SER A 166 3.18 -44.97 34.86
N PHE A 167 3.18 -44.14 35.90
CA PHE A 167 3.84 -44.42 37.18
C PHE A 167 3.16 -45.58 37.90
N PHE A 168 1.82 -45.57 37.96
CA PHE A 168 1.03 -46.64 38.58
C PHE A 168 0.87 -47.88 37.68
N GLY A 169 1.01 -47.74 36.36
CA GLY A 169 1.05 -48.88 35.43
C GLY A 169 2.40 -49.58 35.36
N MET A 170 3.46 -48.98 35.92
CA MET A 170 4.78 -49.59 36.04
C MET A 170 4.73 -50.66 37.12
N ASN A 171 5.30 -51.83 36.84
CA ASN A 171 5.23 -53.02 37.69
C ASN A 171 6.13 -52.86 38.94
N PHE A 172 5.75 -51.99 39.89
CA PHE A 172 6.39 -51.90 41.19
C PHE A 172 5.89 -53.04 42.07
N SER A 173 6.71 -54.08 42.18
CA SER A 173 6.51 -55.27 43.01
C SER A 173 6.20 -54.97 44.50
N ASP A 174 6.37 -53.73 44.96
CA ASP A 174 6.30 -53.32 46.37
C ASP A 174 4.98 -52.60 46.75
N ILE A 175 4.18 -52.15 45.78
CA ILE A 175 2.89 -51.45 46.03
C ILE A 175 1.70 -52.44 46.07
N ARG A 176 1.95 -53.71 45.75
CA ARG A 176 0.92 -54.72 45.54
C ARG A 176 0.32 -55.29 46.84
N ASP A 177 0.89 -54.99 48.00
CA ASP A 177 0.47 -55.58 49.28
C ASP A 177 0.06 -54.54 50.35
N MET A 178 -0.76 -53.56 49.95
CA MET A 178 -1.42 -52.68 50.92
C MET A 178 -2.80 -52.26 50.43
N GLU A 179 -3.85 -52.69 51.15
CA GLU A 179 -5.27 -52.32 50.96
C GLU A 179 -5.48 -50.78 50.92
N SER A 180 -4.53 -50.01 51.46
CA SER A 180 -4.53 -48.55 51.49
C SER A 180 -4.23 -47.87 50.13
N THR A 181 -3.60 -48.58 49.18
CA THR A 181 -3.18 -48.01 47.88
C THR A 181 -4.36 -47.57 46.99
N GLN A 182 -5.51 -48.24 47.06
CA GLN A 182 -6.66 -47.93 46.21
C GLN A 182 -7.36 -46.63 46.62
N ARG A 183 -7.41 -46.33 47.94
CA ARG A 183 -7.86 -45.03 48.46
C ARG A 183 -6.87 -43.93 48.12
N LEU A 184 -5.57 -44.21 48.22
CA LEU A 184 -4.52 -43.27 47.85
C LEU A 184 -4.59 -42.91 46.35
N PHE A 185 -4.85 -43.89 45.49
CA PHE A 185 -5.07 -43.68 44.05
C PHE A 185 -6.27 -42.76 43.78
N TRP A 186 -7.43 -43.04 44.37
CA TRP A 186 -8.63 -42.21 44.19
C TRP A 186 -8.45 -40.79 44.76
N LEU A 187 -7.72 -40.67 45.87
CA LEU A 187 -7.44 -39.39 46.52
C LEU A 187 -6.47 -38.55 45.68
N ILE A 188 -5.38 -39.14 45.18
CA ILE A 188 -4.40 -38.45 44.31
C ILE A 188 -5.04 -38.11 42.97
N ALA A 189 -5.74 -39.05 42.33
CA ALA A 189 -6.43 -38.81 41.05
C ALA A 189 -7.55 -37.78 41.19
N GLY A 190 -8.28 -37.78 42.30
CA GLY A 190 -9.31 -36.80 42.64
C GLY A 190 -8.72 -35.41 42.83
N CYS A 191 -7.74 -35.26 43.72
CA CYS A 191 -7.03 -33.99 43.93
C CYS A 191 -6.40 -33.47 42.64
N PHE A 192 -5.82 -34.35 41.84
CA PHE A 192 -5.20 -33.96 40.57
C PHE A 192 -6.24 -33.45 39.57
N LYS A 193 -7.35 -34.16 39.36
CA LYS A 193 -8.44 -33.70 38.48
C LYS A 193 -9.07 -32.39 38.94
N VAL A 194 -9.31 -32.24 40.24
CA VAL A 194 -9.86 -30.99 40.81
C VAL A 194 -8.89 -29.83 40.65
N SER A 195 -7.59 -30.06 40.91
CA SER A 195 -6.54 -29.05 40.73
C SER A 195 -6.46 -28.59 39.27
N THR A 196 -6.46 -29.53 38.33
CA THR A 196 -6.38 -29.19 36.91
C THR A 196 -7.64 -28.45 36.40
N VAL A 197 -8.83 -28.90 36.78
CA VAL A 197 -10.09 -28.22 36.43
C VAL A 197 -10.14 -26.83 37.07
N GLY A 198 -9.75 -26.71 38.34
CA GLY A 198 -9.68 -25.45 39.06
C GLY A 198 -8.70 -24.47 38.43
N LEU A 199 -7.52 -24.94 38.04
CA LEU A 199 -6.50 -24.12 37.37
C LEU A 199 -6.98 -23.68 35.99
N SER A 200 -7.63 -24.57 35.23
CA SER A 200 -8.23 -24.20 33.94
C SER A 200 -9.33 -23.13 34.08
N LEU A 201 -10.18 -23.25 35.10
CA LEU A 201 -11.25 -22.27 35.36
C LEU A 201 -10.68 -20.93 35.83
N PHE A 202 -9.62 -20.99 36.65
CA PHE A 202 -8.87 -19.81 37.09
C PHE A 202 -8.24 -19.08 35.91
N PHE A 203 -7.55 -19.78 35.01
CA PHE A 203 -6.99 -19.18 33.79
C PHE A 203 -8.08 -18.63 32.86
N ALA A 204 -9.23 -19.30 32.75
CA ALA A 204 -10.35 -18.82 31.94
C ALA A 204 -10.94 -17.51 32.52
N PHE A 205 -11.14 -17.44 33.84
CA PHE A 205 -11.65 -16.23 34.50
C PHE A 205 -10.64 -15.07 34.48
N TYR A 206 -9.37 -15.34 34.78
CA TYR A 206 -8.33 -14.31 34.76
C TYR A 206 -7.96 -13.86 33.34
N GLY A 207 -8.03 -14.76 32.35
CA GLY A 207 -7.80 -14.41 30.94
C GLY A 207 -8.93 -13.58 30.34
N GLY A 208 -10.17 -13.78 30.77
CA GLY A 208 -11.32 -12.95 30.35
C GLY A 208 -11.31 -11.55 30.95
N ALA A 209 -10.85 -11.40 32.20
CA ALA A 209 -10.80 -10.11 32.90
C ALA A 209 -9.75 -9.12 32.35
N THR A 210 -8.80 -9.57 31.52
CA THR A 210 -7.77 -8.71 30.92
C THR A 210 -8.09 -8.28 29.47
N THR A 211 -9.25 -8.66 28.93
CA THR A 211 -9.65 -8.32 27.55
C THR A 211 -10.82 -7.33 27.45
N GLU A 212 -11.30 -6.78 28.57
CA GLU A 212 -12.18 -5.61 28.63
C GLU A 212 -11.41 -4.34 29.07
#